data_AF-A0A928GC53-F1
#
_entry.id   AF-A0A928GC53-F1
#
_cell.length_a   1.000
_cell.length_b   1.000
_cell.length_c   1.000
_cell.angle_alpha   90.00
_cell.angle_beta   90.00
_cell.angle_gamma   90.00
#
_symmetry.space_group_name_H-M   'P 1'
#
loop_
_entity.id
_entity.type
_entity.pdbx_description
1 polymer ?
#
loop_
_entity_poly.entity_id
_entity_poly.type
_entity_poly.pdbx_seq_one_letter_code
_entity_poly.pdbx_strand_id
1 'polypeptide(L)'
;MRKMILAMSALAVLAGMTGCKDAQNVSENPFAQEKQVLKEAIKHRSPDVQSVEIVGDTLVYTHIADGVVDIKTYVFDNDVCVEAERVYVFPDQRSALRHYRRAVEQAELYDDIQMMKNKVKYDLKKDQYKLETKGLTKEQLKAKFDKQISDAKADLKRNGQYIENDMNCCKDKGKCDKGKCDKK
;
A
#
# COMPACT_ATOMS: atom_id res chain seq x y z
N MET A 1 -17.92 20.13 -29.62
CA MET A 1 -18.62 20.53 -28.37
C MET A 1 -18.01 19.75 -27.21
N ARG A 2 -17.18 20.38 -26.38
CA ARG A 2 -16.55 19.78 -25.19
C ARG A 2 -17.55 19.84 -24.03
N LYS A 3 -17.90 18.70 -23.44
CA LYS A 3 -18.67 18.64 -22.19
C LYS A 3 -17.67 18.67 -21.03
N MET A 4 -17.70 19.74 -20.24
CA MET A 4 -17.02 19.83 -18.95
C MET A 4 -17.81 19.01 -17.93
N ILE A 5 -17.17 18.01 -17.33
CA ILE A 5 -17.69 17.33 -16.13
C ILE A 5 -16.98 17.99 -14.94
N LEU A 6 -17.73 18.81 -14.20
CA LEU A 6 -17.33 19.30 -12.88
C LEU A 6 -17.45 18.14 -11.89
N ALA A 7 -16.31 17.62 -11.39
CA ALA A 7 -16.30 16.82 -10.18
C ALA A 7 -16.14 17.74 -8.97
N MET A 8 -17.26 17.99 -8.27
CA MET A 8 -17.30 18.70 -6.98
C MET A 8 -16.42 17.99 -5.96
N SER A 9 -15.36 18.66 -5.54
CA SER A 9 -14.46 18.23 -4.47
C SER A 9 -15.03 18.70 -3.13
N ALA A 10 -15.69 17.80 -2.39
CA ALA A 10 -15.99 18.01 -0.98
C ALA A 10 -14.75 17.67 -0.14
N LEU A 11 -13.83 18.64 0.02
CA LEU A 11 -12.81 18.57 1.06
C LEU A 11 -13.45 18.94 2.40
N ALA A 12 -13.68 17.94 3.24
CA ALA A 12 -13.86 18.16 4.67
C ALA A 12 -12.51 18.66 5.25
N VAL A 13 -12.51 19.90 5.73
CA VAL A 13 -11.39 20.56 6.41
C VAL A 13 -11.35 20.04 7.85
N LEU A 14 -10.25 19.38 8.25
CA LEU A 14 -9.87 19.25 9.65
C LEU A 14 -8.68 20.18 9.90
N ALA A 15 -8.97 21.32 10.52
CA ALA A 15 -7.99 22.27 11.01
C ALA A 15 -7.79 22.07 12.52
N GLY A 16 -6.51 22.08 12.95
CA GLY A 16 -6.05 22.24 14.34
C GLY A 16 -6.31 21.03 15.25
N MET A 17 -5.45 20.66 16.18
CA MET A 17 -4.70 21.54 17.06
C MET A 17 -3.32 20.96 17.41
N THR A 18 -2.37 21.89 17.48
CA THR A 18 -1.08 21.84 18.15
C THR A 18 -1.14 21.28 19.57
N GLY A 19 -0.14 20.49 19.95
CA GLY A 19 0.09 20.09 21.33
C GLY A 19 1.49 19.49 21.52
N CYS A 20 2.53 20.33 21.50
CA CYS A 20 3.79 20.00 22.18
C CYS A 20 3.52 20.03 23.69
N LYS A 21 3.61 18.88 24.36
CA LYS A 21 3.89 18.79 25.80
C LYS A 21 4.73 17.54 26.11
N ASP A 22 5.92 17.85 26.63
CA ASP A 22 6.67 17.18 27.68
C ASP A 22 7.33 15.81 27.46
N ALA A 23 8.55 15.80 28.01
CA ALA A 23 9.58 14.78 27.95
C ALA A 23 9.37 13.65 28.98
N GLN A 24 10.27 12.66 28.87
CA GLN A 24 10.52 11.55 29.81
C GLN A 24 9.55 10.37 29.76
N ASN A 25 9.91 9.38 28.94
CA ASN A 25 10.35 8.08 29.47
C ASN A 25 11.04 7.34 28.32
N VAL A 26 12.37 7.31 28.35
CA VAL A 26 13.15 6.38 27.52
C VAL A 26 12.82 5.00 28.06
N SER A 27 11.95 4.26 27.36
CA SER A 27 11.59 2.91 27.79
C SER A 27 12.84 2.04 27.77
N GLU A 28 13.22 1.49 28.92
CA GLU A 28 14.36 0.57 29.14
C GLU A 28 14.15 -0.82 28.52
N ASN A 29 13.58 -0.89 27.32
CA ASN A 29 13.51 -2.12 26.56
C ASN A 29 13.83 -1.82 25.10
N PRO A 30 15.07 -2.04 24.64
CA PRO A 30 15.45 -1.78 23.25
C PRO A 30 14.59 -2.59 22.26
N PHE A 31 14.07 -3.74 22.69
CA PHE A 31 13.12 -4.54 21.92
C PHE A 31 11.71 -3.95 21.83
N ALA A 32 11.32 -3.01 22.70
CA ALA A 32 10.00 -2.38 22.64
C ALA A 32 9.90 -1.35 21.51
N GLN A 33 10.96 -0.57 21.29
CA GLN A 33 11.07 0.31 20.13
C GLN A 33 11.17 -0.49 18.83
N GLU A 34 12.01 -1.53 18.78
CA GLU A 34 12.08 -2.41 17.60
C GLU A 34 10.74 -3.09 17.31
N LYS A 35 10.02 -3.55 18.34
CA LYS A 35 8.67 -4.12 18.21
C LYS A 35 7.65 -3.08 17.73
N GLN A 36 7.76 -1.82 18.14
CA GLN A 36 6.90 -0.75 17.64
C GLN A 36 7.22 -0.40 16.18
N VAL A 37 8.50 -0.25 15.83
CA VAL A 37 8.95 -0.03 14.44
C VAL A 37 8.53 -1.18 13.54
N LEU A 38 8.68 -2.42 14.00
CA LEU A 38 8.23 -3.61 13.28
C LEU A 38 6.70 -3.66 13.16
N LYS A 39 5.96 -3.30 14.21
CA LYS A 39 4.49 -3.19 14.16
C LYS A 39 4.02 -2.12 13.18
N GLU A 40 4.65 -0.96 13.14
CA GLU A 40 4.33 0.09 12.18
C GLU A 40 4.69 -0.35 10.76
N ALA A 41 5.86 -0.96 10.55
CA ALA A 41 6.24 -1.54 9.26
C ALA A 41 5.27 -2.63 8.79
N ILE A 42 4.80 -3.50 9.69
CA ILE A 42 3.78 -4.53 9.41
C ILE A 42 2.43 -3.88 9.12
N LYS A 43 2.01 -2.85 9.88
CA LYS A 43 0.75 -2.13 9.65
C LYS A 43 0.75 -1.44 8.27
N HIS A 44 1.86 -0.84 7.87
CA HIS A 44 2.04 -0.19 6.58
C HIS A 44 2.24 -1.15 5.40
N ARG A 45 2.39 -2.46 5.67
CA ARG A 45 2.43 -3.54 4.68
C ARG A 45 1.26 -4.51 4.83
N SER A 46 0.30 -4.19 5.71
CA SER A 46 -0.77 -5.13 6.05
C SER A 46 -1.73 -5.28 4.87
N PRO A 47 -2.08 -6.48 4.44
CA PRO A 47 -3.09 -6.74 3.42
C PRO A 47 -4.50 -6.38 3.90
N ASP A 48 -4.69 -6.03 5.18
CA ASP A 48 -5.96 -5.48 5.67
C ASP A 48 -6.23 -4.05 5.17
N VAL A 49 -5.20 -3.34 4.71
CA VAL A 49 -5.34 -2.02 4.08
C VAL A 49 -5.39 -2.12 2.56
N GLN A 50 -5.25 -3.34 2.01
CA GLN A 50 -5.42 -3.59 0.58
C GLN A 50 -6.90 -3.81 0.26
N SER A 51 -7.37 -3.19 -0.81
CA SER A 51 -8.74 -3.33 -1.28
C SER A 51 -8.78 -3.34 -2.80
N VAL A 52 -9.78 -4.03 -3.35
CA VAL A 52 -10.12 -3.94 -4.77
C VAL A 52 -11.62 -3.86 -4.92
N GLU A 53 -12.07 -2.90 -5.73
CA GLU A 53 -13.47 -2.66 -6.02
C GLU A 53 -13.70 -2.36 -7.51
N ILE A 54 -14.92 -2.61 -7.98
CA ILE A 54 -15.37 -2.20 -9.31
C ILE A 54 -16.48 -1.17 -9.11
N VAL A 55 -16.32 -0.01 -9.74
CA VAL A 55 -17.28 1.09 -9.75
C VAL A 55 -17.63 1.38 -11.20
N GLY A 56 -18.77 0.85 -11.66
CA GLY A 56 -19.17 0.91 -13.07
C GLY A 56 -18.17 0.18 -13.98
N ASP A 57 -17.47 0.95 -14.81
CA ASP A 57 -16.46 0.45 -15.76
C ASP A 57 -15.03 0.63 -15.26
N THR A 58 -14.86 1.02 -14.01
CA THR A 58 -13.55 1.27 -13.41
C THR A 58 -13.25 0.25 -12.32
N LEU A 59 -12.08 -0.38 -12.38
CA LEU A 59 -11.54 -1.17 -11.29
C LEU A 59 -10.52 -0.33 -10.52
N VAL A 60 -10.69 -0.24 -9.20
CA VAL A 60 -9.77 0.48 -8.30
C VAL A 60 -9.13 -0.54 -7.37
N TYR A 61 -7.81 -0.63 -7.42
CA TYR A 61 -6.99 -1.43 -6.49
C TYR A 61 -6.15 -0.48 -5.64
N THR A 62 -6.34 -0.54 -4.32
CA THR A 62 -5.54 0.24 -3.37
C THR A 62 -4.69 -0.69 -2.54
N HIS A 63 -3.42 -0.35 -2.36
CA HIS A 63 -2.55 -1.00 -1.38
C HIS A 63 -1.64 0.02 -0.70
N ILE A 64 -1.15 -0.30 0.48
CA ILE A 64 -0.15 0.50 1.18
C ILE A 64 1.13 -0.32 1.27
N ALA A 65 2.24 0.30 0.93
CA ALA A 65 3.57 -0.25 1.10
C ALA A 65 4.49 0.85 1.64
N ASP A 66 5.21 0.56 2.72
CA ASP A 66 6.19 1.47 3.33
C ASP A 66 5.64 2.87 3.64
N GLY A 67 4.37 2.94 4.07
CA GLY A 67 3.69 4.19 4.40
C GLY A 67 3.21 4.99 3.19
N VAL A 68 3.40 4.48 1.98
CA VAL A 68 2.90 5.07 0.74
C VAL A 68 1.64 4.34 0.32
N VAL A 69 0.56 5.08 0.09
CA VAL A 69 -0.67 4.53 -0.52
C VAL A 69 -0.49 4.53 -2.02
N ASP A 70 -0.66 3.37 -2.66
CA ASP A 70 -0.62 3.19 -4.10
C ASP A 70 -2.00 2.75 -4.58
N ILE A 71 -2.63 3.64 -5.36
CA ILE A 71 -3.96 3.48 -5.93
C ILE A 71 -3.78 3.27 -7.43
N LYS A 72 -4.23 2.12 -7.92
CA LYS A 72 -4.27 1.78 -9.34
C LYS A 72 -5.71 1.79 -9.81
N THR A 73 -5.96 2.54 -10.86
CA THR A 73 -7.27 2.66 -11.48
C THR A 73 -7.17 2.14 -12.90
N TYR A 74 -8.04 1.21 -13.28
CA TYR A 74 -8.12 0.66 -14.63
C TYR A 74 -9.51 0.93 -15.19
N VAL A 75 -9.59 1.63 -16.31
CA VAL A 75 -10.86 1.94 -16.99
C VAL A 75 -11.06 0.95 -18.13
N PHE A 76 -12.24 0.37 -18.18
CA PHE A 76 -12.62 -0.62 -19.17
C PHE A 76 -13.65 -0.07 -20.14
N ASP A 77 -13.52 -0.47 -21.39
CA ASP A 77 -14.60 -0.44 -22.36
C ASP A 77 -15.01 -1.89 -22.59
N ASN A 78 -16.18 -2.27 -22.06
CA ASN A 78 -16.61 -3.66 -21.93
C ASN A 78 -15.56 -4.51 -21.20
N ASP A 79 -14.93 -5.45 -21.91
CA ASP A 79 -13.94 -6.40 -21.37
C ASP A 79 -12.49 -5.94 -21.59
N VAL A 80 -12.27 -4.80 -22.22
CA VAL A 80 -10.93 -4.34 -22.62
C VAL A 80 -10.52 -3.13 -21.78
N CYS A 81 -9.39 -3.23 -21.08
CA CYS A 81 -8.78 -2.07 -20.43
C CYS A 81 -8.30 -1.07 -21.48
N VAL A 82 -8.79 0.17 -21.42
CA VAL A 82 -8.49 1.24 -22.38
C VAL A 82 -7.64 2.36 -21.79
N GLU A 83 -7.61 2.46 -20.46
CA GLU A 83 -6.84 3.46 -19.73
C GLU A 83 -6.44 2.91 -18.35
N ALA A 84 -5.28 3.33 -17.84
CA ALA A 84 -4.94 3.09 -16.46
C ALA A 84 -4.19 4.29 -15.86
N GLU A 85 -4.52 4.58 -14.61
CA GLU A 85 -3.92 5.63 -13.80
C GLU A 85 -3.28 4.98 -12.56
N ARG A 86 -2.17 5.55 -12.11
CA ARG A 86 -1.58 5.21 -10.81
C ARG A 86 -1.34 6.45 -9.98
N VAL A 87 -1.77 6.44 -8.73
CA VAL A 87 -1.58 7.54 -7.79
C VAL A 87 -0.86 7.02 -6.56
N TYR A 88 0.30 7.62 -6.28
CA TYR A 88 0.97 7.44 -5.01
C TYR A 88 0.68 8.61 -4.08
N VAL A 89 0.27 8.31 -2.85
CA VAL A 89 0.09 9.27 -1.76
C VAL A 89 1.18 9.02 -0.74
N PHE A 90 2.08 9.99 -0.58
CA PHE A 90 3.20 9.93 0.34
C PHE A 90 2.85 10.51 1.71
N PRO A 91 3.55 10.11 2.78
CA PRO A 91 3.37 10.70 4.11
C PRO A 91 3.57 12.22 4.14
N ASP A 92 4.47 12.72 3.29
CA ASP A 92 4.86 14.13 3.25
C ASP A 92 5.22 14.59 1.83
N GLN A 93 5.22 15.91 1.61
CA GLN A 93 5.50 16.53 0.32
C GLN A 93 6.95 16.35 -0.15
N ARG A 94 7.92 16.25 0.77
CA ARG A 94 9.35 16.07 0.42
C ARG A 94 9.58 14.69 -0.18
N SER A 95 8.93 13.67 0.39
CA SER A 95 8.94 12.30 -0.12
C SER A 95 8.30 12.19 -1.50
N ALA A 96 7.15 12.85 -1.70
CA ALA A 96 6.50 12.95 -3.01
C ALA A 96 7.40 13.64 -4.05
N LEU A 97 8.05 14.76 -3.69
CA LEU A 97 8.94 15.49 -4.59
C LEU A 97 10.15 14.66 -5.02
N ARG A 98 10.76 13.91 -4.09
CA ARG A 98 11.89 13.01 -4.39
C ARG A 98 11.47 11.93 -5.38
N HIS A 99 10.29 11.34 -5.15
CA HIS A 99 9.76 10.31 -6.05
C HIS A 99 9.43 10.89 -7.43
N TYR A 100 8.75 12.03 -7.50
CA TYR A 100 8.41 12.73 -8.74
C TYR A 100 9.66 13.03 -9.60
N ARG A 101 10.72 13.60 -9.00
CA ARG A 101 11.96 13.93 -9.74
C ARG A 101 12.58 12.69 -10.38
N ARG A 102 12.70 11.60 -9.62
CA ARG A 102 13.20 10.32 -10.14
C ARG A 102 12.30 9.74 -11.22
N ALA A 103 10.99 9.91 -11.08
CA ALA A 103 10.03 9.39 -12.03
C ALA A 103 10.06 10.14 -13.37
N VAL A 104 10.25 11.46 -13.35
CA VAL A 104 10.46 12.27 -14.56
C VAL A 104 11.74 11.86 -15.29
N GLU A 105 12.79 11.46 -14.57
CA GLU A 105 14.00 10.87 -15.18
C GLU A 105 13.72 9.51 -15.85
N GLN A 106 12.63 8.83 -15.48
CA GLN A 106 12.19 7.53 -15.99
C GLN A 106 10.91 7.63 -16.84
N ALA A 107 10.65 8.80 -17.45
CA ALA A 107 9.38 9.11 -18.12
C ALA A 107 9.02 8.21 -19.33
N GLU A 108 9.90 7.30 -19.75
CA GLU A 108 9.64 6.40 -20.88
C GLU A 108 8.41 5.51 -20.70
N LEU A 109 8.00 5.25 -19.45
CA LEU A 109 6.87 4.37 -19.11
C LEU A 109 5.51 5.08 -18.98
N TYR A 110 5.49 6.42 -19.00
CA TYR A 110 4.32 7.22 -18.63
C TYR A 110 3.95 8.21 -19.74
N ASP A 111 2.65 8.41 -19.97
CA ASP A 111 2.17 9.46 -20.88
C ASP A 111 2.21 10.83 -20.20
N ASP A 112 1.94 10.87 -18.90
CA ASP A 112 2.04 12.07 -18.07
C ASP A 112 2.41 11.73 -16.63
N ILE A 113 3.06 12.67 -15.94
CA ILE A 113 3.40 12.59 -14.53
C ILE A 113 3.06 13.94 -13.88
N GLN A 114 2.12 13.92 -12.93
CA GLN A 114 1.66 15.11 -12.24
C GLN A 114 1.95 15.02 -10.74
N MET A 115 2.41 16.11 -10.14
CA MET A 115 2.58 16.23 -8.69
C MET A 115 1.57 17.19 -8.09
N MET A 116 0.88 16.77 -7.03
CA MET A 116 -0.11 17.56 -6.31
C MET A 116 0.08 17.39 -4.79
N LYS A 117 0.70 18.37 -4.13
CA LYS A 117 1.06 18.30 -2.70
C LYS A 117 1.90 17.03 -2.40
N ASN A 118 1.39 16.11 -1.59
CA ASN A 118 2.01 14.84 -1.25
C ASN A 118 1.61 13.68 -2.18
N LYS A 119 1.00 13.98 -3.34
CA LYS A 119 0.56 12.98 -4.32
C LYS A 119 1.37 13.09 -5.60
N VAL A 120 1.65 11.94 -6.21
CA VAL A 120 2.20 11.83 -7.57
C VAL A 120 1.29 10.92 -8.37
N LYS A 121 0.70 11.46 -9.45
CA LYS A 121 -0.18 10.76 -10.39
C LYS A 121 0.60 10.43 -11.66
N TYR A 122 0.33 9.25 -12.21
CA TYR A 122 0.88 8.72 -13.44
C TYR A 122 -0.26 8.32 -14.36
N ASP A 123 -0.24 8.80 -15.60
CA ASP A 123 -1.04 8.25 -16.67
C ASP A 123 -0.18 7.20 -17.40
N LEU A 124 -0.61 5.95 -17.37
CA LEU A 124 0.19 4.84 -17.91
C LEU A 124 0.05 4.78 -19.43
N LYS A 125 1.17 4.56 -20.11
CA LYS A 125 1.16 4.26 -21.55
C LYS A 125 0.34 3.02 -21.85
N LYS A 126 -0.23 2.99 -23.06
CA LYS A 126 -1.03 1.87 -23.56
C LYS A 126 -0.38 0.50 -23.40
N ASP A 127 0.89 0.39 -23.75
CA ASP A 127 1.59 -0.89 -23.67
C ASP A 127 1.87 -1.30 -22.23
N GLN A 128 2.03 -0.32 -21.32
CA GLN A 128 2.25 -0.57 -19.91
C GLN A 128 1.00 -1.12 -19.24
N TYR A 129 -0.17 -0.50 -19.43
CA TYR A 129 -1.38 -1.04 -18.80
C TYR A 129 -1.82 -2.37 -19.43
N LYS A 130 -1.55 -2.61 -20.72
CA LYS A 130 -1.75 -3.93 -21.33
C LYS A 130 -0.88 -5.01 -20.67
N LEU A 131 0.36 -4.68 -20.36
CA LEU A 131 1.28 -5.55 -19.63
C LEU A 131 0.78 -5.85 -18.21
N GLU A 132 0.26 -4.85 -17.49
CA GLU A 132 -0.24 -5.02 -16.13
C GLU A 132 -1.53 -5.85 -16.08
N THR A 133 -2.46 -5.57 -16.99
CA THR A 133 -3.77 -6.25 -17.07
C THR A 133 -3.68 -7.60 -17.76
N LYS A 134 -2.70 -7.81 -18.65
CA LYS A 134 -2.56 -9.03 -19.48
C LYS A 134 -3.81 -9.40 -20.27
N GLY A 135 -4.62 -8.41 -20.64
CA GLY A 135 -5.89 -8.61 -21.35
C GLY A 135 -7.00 -9.27 -20.52
N LEU A 136 -6.86 -9.30 -19.20
CA LEU A 136 -7.93 -9.76 -18.30
C LEU A 136 -9.10 -8.78 -18.33
N THR A 137 -10.33 -9.31 -18.23
CA THR A 137 -11.53 -8.50 -17.99
C THR A 137 -11.49 -7.86 -16.60
N LYS A 138 -12.36 -6.87 -16.33
CA LYS A 138 -12.41 -6.22 -15.01
C LYS A 138 -12.69 -7.22 -13.88
N GLU A 139 -13.58 -8.19 -14.09
CA GLU A 139 -13.91 -9.22 -13.10
C GLU A 139 -12.74 -10.18 -12.87
N GLN A 140 -12.06 -10.60 -13.94
CA GLN A 140 -10.89 -11.47 -13.84
C GLN A 140 -9.72 -10.77 -13.13
N LEU A 141 -9.50 -9.49 -13.44
CA LEU A 141 -8.48 -8.68 -12.79
C LEU A 141 -8.83 -8.45 -11.32
N LYS A 142 -10.10 -8.22 -10.99
CA LYS A 142 -10.57 -8.15 -9.60
C LYS A 142 -10.29 -9.46 -8.87
N ALA A 143 -10.68 -10.59 -9.44
CA ALA A 143 -10.46 -11.91 -8.82
C ALA A 143 -8.96 -12.18 -8.58
N LYS A 144 -8.09 -11.74 -9.49
CA LYS A 144 -6.63 -11.80 -9.31
C LYS A 144 -6.18 -10.96 -8.11
N PHE A 145 -6.64 -9.73 -7.99
CA PHE A 145 -6.30 -8.87 -6.84
C PHE A 145 -6.89 -9.40 -5.52
N ASP A 146 -8.15 -9.86 -5.51
CA ASP A 146 -8.77 -10.50 -4.35
C ASP A 146 -7.93 -11.69 -3.87
N LYS A 147 -7.47 -12.52 -4.81
CA LYS A 147 -6.57 -13.64 -4.50
C LYS A 147 -5.25 -13.16 -3.90
N GLN A 148 -4.60 -12.15 -4.49
CA GLN A 148 -3.35 -11.59 -3.95
C GLN A 148 -3.52 -11.06 -2.53
N ILE A 149 -4.63 -10.36 -2.25
CA ILE A 149 -4.97 -9.86 -0.92
C ILE A 149 -5.16 -11.03 0.06
N SER A 150 -5.93 -12.05 -0.35
CA SER A 150 -6.19 -13.24 0.47
C SER A 150 -4.91 -14.01 0.77
N ASP A 151 -4.05 -14.23 -0.22
CA ASP A 151 -2.78 -14.94 -0.08
C ASP A 151 -1.85 -14.17 0.88
N ALA A 152 -1.75 -12.84 0.72
CA ALA A 152 -0.98 -12.00 1.64
C ALA A 152 -1.51 -12.04 3.09
N LYS A 153 -2.84 -12.09 3.29
CA LYS A 153 -3.46 -12.27 4.62
C LYS A 153 -3.08 -13.61 5.22
N ALA A 154 -3.11 -14.68 4.42
CA ALA A 154 -2.73 -16.01 4.86
C ALA A 154 -1.24 -16.09 5.24
N ASP A 155 -0.36 -15.49 4.44
CA ASP A 155 1.07 -15.41 4.72
C ASP A 155 1.38 -14.69 6.02
N LEU A 156 0.75 -13.54 6.27
CA LEU A 156 0.93 -12.83 7.53
C LEU A 156 0.40 -13.59 8.72
N LYS A 157 -0.73 -14.30 8.58
CA LYS A 157 -1.24 -15.16 9.66
C LYS A 157 -0.27 -16.30 9.96
N ARG A 158 0.30 -16.94 8.94
CA ARG A 158 1.33 -17.99 9.11
C ARG A 158 2.56 -17.41 9.80
N ASN A 159 3.11 -16.31 9.29
CA ASN A 159 4.34 -15.70 9.83
C ASN A 159 4.14 -15.13 11.24
N GLY A 160 2.97 -14.57 11.55
CA GLY A 160 2.61 -14.14 12.90
C GLY A 160 2.57 -15.32 13.87
N GLN A 161 2.05 -16.48 13.45
CA GLN A 161 2.07 -17.71 14.25
C GLN A 161 3.50 -18.22 14.48
N TYR A 162 4.39 -18.16 13.49
CA TYR A 162 5.80 -18.53 13.67
C TYR A 162 6.51 -17.62 14.68
N ILE A 163 6.32 -16.30 14.59
CA ILE A 163 6.91 -15.34 15.53
C ILE A 163 6.38 -15.55 16.95
N GLU A 164 5.07 -15.77 17.11
CA GLU A 164 4.49 -16.09 18.43
C GLU A 164 5.00 -17.41 18.99
N ASN A 165 5.14 -18.45 18.16
CA ASN A 165 5.68 -19.74 18.58
C ASN A 165 7.16 -19.65 18.99
N ASP A 166 7.99 -18.94 18.22
CA ASP A 166 9.40 -18.70 18.54
C ASP A 166 9.54 -17.86 19.82
N MET A 167 8.70 -16.83 20.01
CA MET A 167 8.65 -16.05 21.24
C MET A 167 8.15 -16.85 22.45
N ASN A 168 7.28 -17.84 22.23
CA ASN A 168 6.76 -18.71 23.28
C ASN A 168 7.73 -19.85 23.65
N CYS A 169 8.70 -20.18 22.81
CA CYS A 169 9.70 -21.23 23.07
C CYS A 169 10.78 -20.82 24.09
N CYS A 170 10.92 -19.54 24.44
CA CYS A 170 11.89 -19.06 25.43
C CYS A 170 11.22 -18.34 26.62
N LYS A 171 10.01 -18.77 27.03
CA LYS A 171 9.24 -18.08 28.07
C LYS A 171 9.60 -18.39 29.53
N ASP A 172 10.50 -19.32 29.81
CA ASP A 172 10.94 -19.57 31.19
C ASP A 172 12.47 -19.46 31.36
N LYS A 173 12.89 -18.38 32.02
CA LYS A 173 14.19 -18.23 32.71
C LYS A 173 15.43 -18.60 31.89
N GLY A 174 15.49 -18.18 30.62
CA GLY A 174 16.72 -18.25 29.82
C GLY A 174 17.17 -19.66 29.44
N LYS A 175 16.31 -20.68 29.54
CA LYS A 175 16.57 -22.01 28.99
C LYS A 175 15.64 -22.25 27.81
N CYS A 176 16.14 -22.01 26.59
CA CYS A 176 15.45 -22.45 25.38
C CYS A 176 15.69 -23.97 25.24
N ASP A 177 14.62 -24.75 25.37
CA ASP A 177 14.66 -26.20 25.37
C ASP A 177 14.75 -26.69 23.91
N LYS A 178 15.98 -26.95 23.44
CA LYS A 178 16.28 -27.30 22.04
C LYS A 178 15.46 -28.52 21.54
N GLY A 179 15.01 -29.40 22.44
CA GLY A 179 14.25 -30.59 22.10
C GLY A 179 12.80 -30.35 21.62
N LYS A 180 12.22 -29.15 21.77
CA LYS A 180 10.85 -28.84 21.32
C LYS A 180 10.78 -28.04 20.02
N CYS A 181 11.89 -27.46 19.56
CA CYS A 181 11.93 -26.64 18.34
C CYS A 181 12.32 -27.47 17.09
N ASP A 182 13.01 -28.59 17.28
CA ASP A 182 13.59 -29.40 16.19
C ASP A 182 12.69 -30.58 15.73
N LYS A 183 11.36 -30.43 15.79
CA LYS A 183 10.44 -31.36 15.11
C LYS A 183 9.58 -30.65 14.08
N LYS A 184 10.23 -30.17 13.03
CA LYS A 184 9.67 -30.15 11.66
C LYS A 184 10.77 -30.50 10.67
#